data_AF-A0A9W8NPV6-F1
#
_entry.id   AF-A0A9W8NPV6-F1
#
_cell.length_a   1.000
_cell.length_b   1.000
_cell.length_c   1.000
_cell.angle_alpha   90.00
_cell.angle_beta   90.00
_cell.angle_gamma   90.00
#
_symmetry.space_group_name_H-M   'P 1'
#
loop_
_entity.id
_entity.type
_entity.pdbx_description
1 polymer ?
#
loop_
_entity_poly.entity_id
_entity_poly.type
_entity_poly.pdbx_seq_one_letter_code
_entity_poly.pdbx_strand_id
1 'polypeptide(L)'
;MVTWIKSYLDFGPNRPIWASVADALIALHTPESERGIEESIKVNIFLQSWKTKRRDLPKDLQNLLKVSAKYGVRLEGLAFSRDILREMPIWYHIESNPIRNLNRGKESSCLKENHRVRTVGDTEKLARMKGTPRHNNRRDCRCTSCTELRSSAKCKAPNRCINRANQLLETLPQKWNPCNRLPEDFEPHEVVAPGRREGTFDPRITTKGTLSDAFRIFTDGRKCNTTADMSWMSETQGETITVYTDGSCENNGGEDAVAGAGIFVRDNNPLNRAIRIPNELVQSNQTGEIISIKEIAEAAPPSTGLDILSDSLTMVEGLTRNLREWEEKGSQTSRITLNYK
;
A
#
# COMPACT_ATOMS: atom_id res chain seq x y z
N MET A 1 -13.63 -20.36 -0.02
CA MET A 1 -12.55 -20.12 -1.01
C MET A 1 -11.82 -18.80 -0.78
N VAL A 2 -12.49 -17.66 -0.52
CA VAL A 2 -11.80 -16.40 -0.14
C VAL A 2 -10.95 -16.60 1.14
N THR A 3 -11.43 -17.40 2.09
CA THR A 3 -10.68 -17.83 3.28
C THR A 3 -9.36 -18.54 2.95
N TRP A 4 -9.30 -19.32 1.87
CA TRP A 4 -8.07 -19.98 1.43
C TRP A 4 -7.08 -19.00 0.80
N ILE A 5 -7.57 -17.98 0.08
CA ILE A 5 -6.72 -16.91 -0.46
C ILE A 5 -6.10 -16.10 0.68
N LYS A 6 -6.89 -15.71 1.68
CA LYS A 6 -6.39 -15.00 2.87
C LYS A 6 -5.27 -15.80 3.54
N SER A 7 -5.49 -17.11 3.73
CA SER A 7 -4.50 -18.01 4.35
C SER A 7 -3.27 -18.25 3.46
N TYR A 8 -3.41 -18.30 2.13
CA TYR A 8 -2.29 -18.43 1.19
C TYR A 8 -1.40 -17.18 1.15
N LEU A 9 -2.03 -16.01 1.21
CA LEU A 9 -1.39 -14.70 1.21
C LEU A 9 -1.03 -14.23 2.63
N ASP A 10 -1.13 -15.11 3.63
CA ASP A 10 -0.54 -14.87 4.94
C ASP A 10 0.98 -15.03 4.80
N PHE A 11 1.73 -13.95 4.99
CA PHE A 11 3.19 -13.89 4.98
C PHE A 11 3.75 -13.67 6.39
N GLY A 12 2.89 -13.69 7.41
CA GLY A 12 3.27 -13.56 8.79
C GLY A 12 3.88 -14.83 9.39
N PRO A 13 4.21 -14.80 10.70
CA PRO A 13 4.85 -15.93 11.39
C PRO A 13 3.98 -17.20 11.44
N ASN A 14 2.66 -17.05 11.27
CA ASN A 14 1.70 -18.15 11.30
C ASN A 14 1.35 -18.67 9.89
N ARG A 15 2.14 -18.30 8.87
CA ARG A 15 1.93 -18.75 7.49
C ARG A 15 1.84 -20.28 7.43
N PRO A 16 0.75 -20.84 6.90
CA PRO A 16 0.55 -22.28 6.91
C PRO A 16 1.51 -22.98 5.95
N ILE A 17 2.01 -24.16 6.34
CA ILE A 17 2.97 -24.95 5.57
C ILE A 17 2.46 -25.24 4.15
N TRP A 18 1.16 -25.48 3.98
CA TRP A 18 0.59 -25.77 2.66
C TRP A 18 0.75 -24.60 1.68
N ALA A 19 0.81 -23.35 2.15
CA ALA A 19 1.01 -22.18 1.29
C ALA A 19 2.42 -22.18 0.68
N SER A 20 3.42 -22.58 1.46
CA SER A 20 4.80 -22.77 0.96
C SER A 20 4.88 -23.92 -0.05
N VAL A 21 4.15 -25.01 0.18
CA VAL A 21 4.05 -26.11 -0.80
C VAL A 21 3.36 -25.64 -2.09
N ALA A 22 2.30 -24.83 -1.96
CA ALA A 22 1.61 -24.24 -3.10
C ALA A 22 2.53 -23.31 -3.91
N ASP A 23 3.34 -22.47 -3.25
CA ASP A 23 4.37 -21.65 -3.92
C ASP A 23 5.33 -22.52 -4.74
N ALA A 24 5.86 -23.59 -4.15
CA ALA A 24 6.77 -24.51 -4.82
C ALA A 24 6.12 -25.21 -6.03
N LEU A 25 4.89 -25.69 -5.88
CA LEU A 25 4.14 -26.31 -6.99
C LEU A 25 3.87 -25.31 -8.12
N ILE A 26 3.53 -24.07 -7.78
CA ILE A 26 3.31 -23.00 -8.77
C ILE A 26 4.61 -22.67 -9.51
N ALA A 27 5.73 -22.60 -8.79
CA ALA A 27 7.05 -22.36 -9.34
C ALA A 27 7.54 -23.50 -10.24
N LEU A 28 7.26 -24.76 -9.88
CA LEU A 28 7.63 -25.94 -10.67
C LEU A 28 6.98 -25.94 -12.06
N HIS A 29 5.71 -25.53 -12.15
CA HIS A 29 4.95 -25.51 -13.41
C HIS A 29 5.21 -24.23 -14.23
N THR A 30 6.46 -23.80 -14.35
CA THR A 30 6.85 -22.62 -15.14
C THR A 30 6.75 -22.91 -16.66
N PRO A 31 6.25 -21.99 -17.50
CA PRO A 31 6.23 -22.18 -18.95
C PRO A 31 7.62 -22.05 -19.58
N GLU A 32 7.79 -22.60 -20.79
CA GLU A 32 9.08 -22.61 -21.50
C GLU A 32 9.65 -21.19 -21.69
N SER A 33 8.78 -20.21 -21.91
CA SER A 33 9.15 -18.79 -22.03
C SER A 33 9.86 -18.22 -20.80
N GLU A 34 9.71 -18.87 -19.63
CA GLU A 34 10.27 -18.44 -18.34
C GLU A 34 11.26 -19.49 -17.79
N ARG A 35 11.69 -20.47 -18.59
CA ARG A 35 12.59 -21.56 -18.16
C ARG A 35 13.96 -21.08 -17.70
N GLY A 36 14.41 -19.94 -18.20
CA GLY A 36 15.68 -19.32 -17.80
C GLY A 36 15.66 -18.64 -16.42
N ILE A 37 14.53 -18.68 -15.70
CA ILE A 37 14.41 -18.15 -14.34
C ILE A 37 14.82 -19.22 -13.33
N GLU A 38 15.81 -18.91 -12.49
CA GLU A 38 16.30 -19.83 -11.47
C GLU A 38 15.17 -20.18 -10.46
N GLU A 39 15.11 -21.43 -10.03
CA GLU A 39 14.04 -21.88 -9.11
C GLU A 39 14.13 -21.21 -7.74
N SER A 40 15.36 -21.00 -7.24
CA SER A 40 15.65 -20.40 -5.94
C SER A 40 15.25 -18.92 -5.80
N ILE A 41 14.84 -18.26 -6.89
CA ILE A 41 14.34 -16.88 -6.88
C ILE A 41 12.83 -16.79 -7.08
N LYS A 42 12.14 -17.90 -7.38
CA LYS A 42 10.69 -17.93 -7.52
C LYS A 42 10.08 -18.10 -6.13
N VAL A 43 9.52 -17.02 -5.61
CA VAL A 43 8.96 -16.94 -4.27
C VAL A 43 7.44 -17.07 -4.32
N ASN A 44 6.76 -16.14 -4.99
CA ASN A 44 5.30 -16.11 -5.00
C ASN A 44 4.76 -15.41 -6.25
N ILE A 45 3.71 -15.99 -6.85
CA ILE A 45 3.11 -15.54 -8.11
C ILE A 45 2.35 -14.20 -7.99
N PHE A 46 2.00 -13.78 -6.78
CA PHE A 46 1.35 -12.49 -6.52
C PHE A 46 2.34 -11.37 -6.20
N LEU A 47 3.60 -11.70 -5.91
CA LEU A 47 4.68 -10.75 -5.61
C LEU A 47 5.66 -10.58 -6.79
N GLN A 48 5.64 -11.47 -7.77
CA GLN A 48 6.57 -11.47 -8.89
C GLN A 48 5.87 -11.68 -10.24
N SER A 49 6.47 -11.13 -11.29
CA SER A 49 5.91 -11.07 -12.65
C SER A 49 6.13 -12.32 -13.51
N TRP A 50 6.87 -13.33 -13.04
CA TRP A 50 7.04 -14.60 -13.78
C TRP A 50 5.72 -15.37 -13.88
N LYS A 51 5.60 -16.29 -14.84
CA LYS A 51 4.34 -16.96 -15.16
C LYS A 51 4.34 -18.42 -14.72
N THR A 52 3.13 -18.97 -14.53
CA THR A 52 2.90 -20.41 -14.25
C THR A 52 1.88 -20.99 -15.24
N LYS A 53 2.05 -22.26 -15.62
CA LYS A 53 1.10 -23.02 -16.46
C LYS A 53 -0.06 -23.50 -15.59
N ARG A 54 -1.08 -22.67 -15.47
CA ARG A 54 -2.26 -22.96 -14.61
C ARG A 54 -2.88 -24.33 -14.86
N ARG A 55 -3.01 -24.75 -16.11
CA ARG A 55 -3.61 -26.05 -16.49
C ARG A 55 -2.88 -27.27 -15.91
N ASP A 56 -1.59 -27.15 -15.61
CA ASP A 56 -0.77 -28.25 -15.11
C ASP A 56 -0.77 -28.30 -13.57
N LEU A 57 -1.38 -27.30 -12.89
CA LEU A 57 -1.48 -27.27 -11.43
C LEU A 57 -2.58 -28.20 -10.90
N PRO A 58 -2.50 -28.68 -9.65
CA PRO A 58 -3.61 -29.32 -8.96
C PRO A 58 -4.89 -28.47 -8.97
N LYS A 59 -6.06 -29.13 -8.93
CA LYS A 59 -7.36 -28.47 -9.10
C LYS A 59 -7.59 -27.35 -8.08
N ASP A 60 -7.15 -27.53 -6.85
CA ASP A 60 -7.28 -26.53 -5.80
C ASP A 60 -6.48 -25.25 -6.09
N LEU A 61 -5.25 -25.38 -6.60
CA LEU A 61 -4.43 -24.23 -6.99
C LEU A 61 -4.97 -23.54 -8.24
N GLN A 62 -5.53 -24.31 -9.19
CA GLN A 62 -6.26 -23.71 -10.31
C GLN A 62 -7.43 -22.86 -9.84
N ASN A 63 -8.22 -23.40 -8.90
CA ASN A 63 -9.36 -22.70 -8.31
C ASN A 63 -8.91 -21.48 -7.51
N LEU A 64 -7.83 -21.57 -6.74
CA LEU A 64 -7.25 -20.46 -5.99
C LEU A 64 -6.89 -19.31 -6.95
N LEU A 65 -6.10 -19.57 -7.99
CA LEU A 65 -5.71 -18.54 -8.96
C LEU A 65 -6.90 -17.99 -9.74
N LYS A 66 -7.90 -18.82 -10.06
CA LYS A 66 -9.14 -18.40 -10.72
C LYS A 66 -9.96 -17.45 -9.84
N VAL A 67 -10.14 -17.80 -8.56
CA VAL A 67 -10.89 -16.98 -7.60
C VAL A 67 -10.14 -15.67 -7.32
N SER A 68 -8.83 -15.73 -7.18
CA SER A 68 -8.00 -14.54 -7.02
C SER A 68 -8.14 -13.58 -8.20
N ALA A 69 -8.16 -14.10 -9.43
CA ALA A 69 -8.40 -13.28 -10.61
C ALA A 69 -9.84 -12.72 -10.65
N LYS A 70 -10.84 -13.53 -10.31
CA LYS A 70 -12.26 -13.13 -10.30
C LYS A 70 -12.51 -11.94 -9.37
N TYR A 71 -11.88 -11.93 -8.19
CA TYR A 71 -12.06 -10.88 -7.20
C TYR A 71 -10.93 -9.83 -7.22
N GLY A 72 -10.11 -9.79 -8.28
CA GLY A 72 -9.09 -8.76 -8.43
C GLY A 72 -8.10 -8.72 -7.26
N VAL A 73 -7.65 -9.87 -6.77
CA VAL A 73 -6.63 -9.92 -5.69
C VAL A 73 -5.32 -9.34 -6.22
N ARG A 74 -4.84 -8.26 -5.61
CA ARG A 74 -3.58 -7.61 -6.01
C ARG A 74 -2.99 -6.79 -4.86
N LEU A 75 -1.70 -6.48 -4.97
CA LEU A 75 -1.08 -5.44 -4.17
C LEU A 75 -1.69 -4.08 -4.54
N GLU A 76 -2.31 -3.40 -3.57
CA GLU A 76 -2.97 -2.11 -3.74
C GLU A 76 -3.09 -1.39 -2.39
N GLY A 77 -2.91 -0.07 -2.40
CA GLY A 77 -2.93 0.76 -1.21
C GLY A 77 -2.41 2.16 -1.51
N LEU A 78 -2.75 3.13 -0.66
CA LEU A 78 -2.31 4.52 -0.78
C LEU A 78 -0.81 4.64 -0.54
N ALA A 79 -0.30 3.98 0.51
CA ALA A 79 1.11 3.92 0.85
C ALA A 79 1.42 2.66 1.69
N PHE A 80 2.68 2.25 1.71
CA PHE A 80 3.15 1.09 2.48
C PHE A 80 4.38 1.49 3.29
N SER A 81 4.54 0.91 4.47
CA SER A 81 5.73 1.13 5.29
C SER A 81 6.97 0.59 4.61
N ARG A 82 8.15 1.17 4.93
CA ARG A 82 9.44 0.64 4.47
C ARG A 82 9.63 -0.84 4.82
N ASP A 83 9.08 -1.31 5.93
CA ASP A 83 9.20 -2.72 6.33
C ASP A 83 8.50 -3.64 5.31
N ILE A 84 7.26 -3.33 4.92
CA ILE A 84 6.56 -4.04 3.84
C ILE A 84 7.34 -3.95 2.54
N LEU A 85 7.81 -2.75 2.16
CA LEU A 85 8.57 -2.56 0.92
C LEU A 85 9.85 -3.39 0.89
N ARG A 86 10.55 -3.49 2.03
CA ARG A 86 11.81 -4.24 2.15
C ARG A 86 11.60 -5.74 2.08
N GLU A 87 10.46 -6.26 2.50
CA GLU A 87 10.12 -7.69 2.41
C GLU A 87 9.83 -8.14 0.97
N MET A 88 9.45 -7.22 0.08
CA MET A 88 9.15 -7.54 -1.32
C MET A 88 10.35 -8.21 -2.03
N PRO A 89 10.10 -9.19 -2.93
CA PRO A 89 11.16 -9.79 -3.74
C PRO A 89 11.67 -8.80 -4.79
N ILE A 90 12.99 -8.58 -4.86
CA ILE A 90 13.55 -7.68 -5.88
C ILE A 90 13.54 -8.32 -7.28
N TRP A 91 13.81 -9.62 -7.36
CA TRP A 91 13.90 -10.30 -8.65
C TRP A 91 12.52 -10.46 -9.26
N TYR A 92 12.33 -9.99 -10.48
CA TYR A 92 11.04 -10.03 -11.17
C TYR A 92 9.92 -9.33 -10.39
N HIS A 93 10.23 -8.31 -9.58
CA HIS A 93 9.27 -7.53 -8.80
C HIS A 93 8.00 -7.22 -9.60
N ILE A 94 6.82 -7.53 -9.05
CA ILE A 94 5.54 -7.46 -9.80
C ILE A 94 5.22 -6.05 -10.32
N GLU A 95 5.62 -5.02 -9.58
CA GLU A 95 5.37 -3.61 -9.93
C GLU A 95 6.45 -2.97 -10.81
N SER A 96 7.44 -3.75 -11.28
CA SER A 96 8.47 -3.25 -12.21
C SER A 96 8.67 -4.20 -13.38
N ASN A 97 8.19 -3.81 -14.55
CA ASN A 97 8.51 -4.52 -15.79
C ASN A 97 9.98 -4.33 -16.28
N PRO A 98 10.57 -3.12 -16.26
CA PRO A 98 11.94 -2.94 -16.77
C PRO A 98 13.00 -3.73 -15.98
N ILE A 99 12.70 -4.12 -14.74
CA ILE A 99 13.60 -4.94 -13.91
C ILE A 99 14.01 -6.25 -14.58
N ARG A 100 13.17 -6.81 -15.47
CA ARG A 100 13.46 -8.05 -16.19
C ARG A 100 14.76 -7.98 -16.99
N ASN A 101 15.11 -6.81 -17.52
CA ASN A 101 16.34 -6.59 -18.28
C ASN A 101 17.59 -6.63 -17.38
N LEU A 102 17.43 -6.36 -16.08
CA LEU A 102 18.51 -6.34 -15.11
C LEU A 102 18.67 -7.67 -14.36
N ASN A 103 17.74 -8.61 -14.49
CA ASN A 103 17.78 -9.90 -13.78
C ASN A 103 18.84 -10.88 -14.29
N ARG A 104 19.51 -10.55 -15.40
CA ARG A 104 20.54 -11.37 -16.06
C ARG A 104 21.90 -10.65 -16.07
N GLY A 105 22.95 -11.41 -16.32
CA GLY A 105 24.33 -10.93 -16.41
C GLY A 105 25.17 -11.25 -15.18
N LYS A 106 26.49 -11.05 -15.31
CA LYS A 106 27.49 -11.50 -14.33
C LYS A 106 27.27 -10.87 -12.96
N GLU A 107 26.93 -9.58 -12.93
CA GLU A 107 26.64 -8.84 -11.71
C GLU A 107 25.39 -9.41 -11.02
N SER A 108 24.31 -9.66 -11.76
CA SER A 108 23.07 -10.21 -11.20
C SER A 108 23.23 -11.65 -10.72
N SER A 109 23.99 -12.49 -11.44
CA SER A 109 24.36 -13.82 -10.95
C SER A 109 25.14 -13.73 -9.64
N CYS A 110 26.12 -12.83 -9.54
CA CYS A 110 26.86 -12.58 -8.29
C CYS A 110 25.93 -12.08 -7.18
N LEU A 111 24.99 -11.18 -7.47
CA LEU A 111 24.00 -10.72 -6.48
C LEU A 111 23.14 -11.88 -5.95
N LYS A 112 22.69 -12.79 -6.81
CA LYS A 112 21.87 -13.95 -6.42
C LYS A 112 22.65 -14.99 -5.63
N GLU A 113 23.85 -15.34 -6.06
CA GLU A 113 24.60 -16.49 -5.53
C GLU A 113 25.50 -16.11 -4.35
N ASN A 114 26.32 -15.07 -4.55
CA ASN A 114 27.37 -14.67 -3.63
C ASN A 114 26.83 -13.73 -2.54
N HIS A 115 26.12 -12.68 -2.96
CA HIS A 115 25.52 -11.73 -2.01
C HIS A 115 24.19 -12.23 -1.44
N ARG A 116 23.61 -13.29 -2.01
CA ARG A 116 22.32 -13.87 -1.59
C ARG A 116 21.18 -12.86 -1.54
N VAL A 117 21.19 -11.86 -2.41
CA VAL A 117 20.13 -10.85 -2.52
C VAL A 117 18.83 -11.54 -2.92
N ARG A 118 17.78 -11.39 -2.11
CA ARG A 118 16.44 -11.92 -2.41
C ARG A 118 15.38 -10.83 -2.38
N THR A 119 15.51 -9.90 -1.45
CA THR A 119 14.50 -8.88 -1.17
C THR A 119 14.95 -7.48 -1.63
N VAL A 120 13.99 -6.55 -1.69
CA VAL A 120 14.27 -5.13 -1.88
C VAL A 120 15.14 -4.62 -0.72
N GLY A 121 14.91 -5.08 0.51
CA GLY A 121 15.73 -4.71 1.67
C GLY A 121 17.19 -5.17 1.56
N ASP A 122 17.45 -6.37 1.05
CA ASP A 122 18.84 -6.82 0.78
C ASP A 122 19.51 -5.93 -0.27
N THR A 123 18.74 -5.58 -1.31
CA THR A 123 19.20 -4.73 -2.41
C THR A 123 19.52 -3.32 -1.89
N GLU A 124 18.64 -2.75 -1.07
CA GLU A 124 18.82 -1.46 -0.40
C GLU A 124 20.08 -1.44 0.46
N LYS A 125 20.28 -2.46 1.32
CA LYS A 125 21.48 -2.58 2.17
C LYS A 125 22.76 -2.53 1.33
N LEU A 126 22.78 -3.22 0.19
CA LEU A 126 23.94 -3.23 -0.70
C LEU A 126 24.11 -1.88 -1.44
N ALA A 127 23.01 -1.30 -1.92
CA ALA A 127 23.00 -0.04 -2.66
C ALA A 127 23.53 1.13 -1.82
N ARG A 128 23.15 1.18 -0.53
CA ARG A 128 23.61 2.19 0.45
C ARG A 128 25.14 2.25 0.61
N MET A 129 25.85 1.16 0.34
CA MET A 129 27.32 1.12 0.44
C MET A 129 28.03 2.04 -0.57
N LYS A 130 27.32 2.54 -1.59
CA LYS A 130 27.83 3.58 -2.49
C LYS A 130 28.17 4.88 -1.75
N GLY A 131 27.48 5.15 -0.64
CA GLY A 131 27.72 6.32 0.23
C GLY A 131 28.84 6.14 1.26
N THR A 132 29.47 4.96 1.34
CA THR A 132 30.56 4.72 2.30
C THR A 132 31.76 5.64 2.02
N PRO A 133 32.41 6.21 3.05
CA PRO A 133 33.61 7.02 2.86
C PRO A 133 34.68 6.31 2.01
N ARG A 134 35.32 7.07 1.12
CA ARG A 134 36.35 6.60 0.17
C ARG A 134 35.85 5.60 -0.88
N HIS A 135 34.55 5.32 -0.95
CA HIS A 135 33.98 4.58 -2.07
C HIS A 135 34.21 5.34 -3.38
N ASN A 136 34.48 4.61 -4.46
CA ASN A 136 34.71 5.18 -5.77
C ASN A 136 34.37 4.17 -6.87
N ASN A 137 34.18 4.68 -8.09
CA ASN A 137 33.71 3.88 -9.22
C ASN A 137 34.76 2.94 -9.84
N ARG A 138 35.94 2.78 -9.23
CA ARG A 138 36.97 1.87 -9.74
C ARG A 138 36.60 0.41 -9.45
N ARG A 139 37.06 -0.50 -10.32
CA ARG A 139 36.85 -1.94 -10.16
C ARG A 139 37.48 -2.49 -8.87
N ASP A 140 38.61 -1.92 -8.48
CA ASP A 140 39.45 -2.31 -7.34
C ASP A 140 39.26 -1.40 -6.13
N CYS A 141 38.12 -0.67 -6.04
CA CYS A 141 37.81 0.22 -4.92
C CYS A 141 38.16 -0.41 -3.56
N ARG A 142 38.98 0.27 -2.76
CA ARG A 142 39.52 -0.21 -1.48
C ARG A 142 38.80 0.38 -0.26
N CYS A 143 37.59 0.91 -0.41
CA CYS A 143 36.80 1.31 0.74
C CYS A 143 36.48 0.11 1.64
N THR A 144 36.11 0.37 2.90
CA THR A 144 35.82 -0.66 3.90
C THR A 144 34.76 -1.65 3.40
N SER A 145 33.62 -1.15 2.91
CA SER A 145 32.54 -2.00 2.38
C SER A 145 32.97 -2.86 1.19
N CYS A 146 33.70 -2.31 0.22
CA CYS A 146 34.18 -3.10 -0.93
C CYS A 146 35.20 -4.16 -0.51
N THR A 147 36.05 -3.86 0.47
CA THR A 147 37.03 -4.84 0.99
C THR A 147 36.31 -5.98 1.70
N GLU A 148 35.33 -5.66 2.54
CA GLU A 148 34.50 -6.64 3.24
C GLU A 148 33.73 -7.53 2.26
N LEU A 149 33.08 -6.96 1.22
CA LEU A 149 32.36 -7.75 0.22
C LEU A 149 33.26 -8.72 -0.57
N ARG A 150 34.56 -8.41 -0.71
CA ARG A 150 35.52 -9.34 -1.33
C ARG A 150 35.78 -10.54 -0.43
N SER A 151 35.91 -10.34 0.87
CA SER A 151 36.20 -11.41 1.83
C SER A 151 34.95 -12.22 2.20
N SER A 152 33.84 -11.54 2.55
CA SER A 152 32.63 -12.19 3.05
C SER A 152 31.79 -12.83 1.95
N ALA A 153 31.49 -12.07 0.89
CA ALA A 153 30.66 -12.55 -0.23
C ALA A 153 31.49 -13.16 -1.37
N LYS A 154 32.83 -13.19 -1.30
CA LYS A 154 33.70 -13.63 -2.40
C LYS A 154 33.46 -12.86 -3.71
N CYS A 155 33.00 -11.61 -3.61
CA CYS A 155 32.65 -10.79 -4.77
C CYS A 155 33.89 -10.19 -5.44
N LYS A 156 34.17 -10.55 -6.69
CA LYS A 156 35.36 -10.07 -7.42
C LYS A 156 35.31 -8.59 -7.82
N ALA A 157 34.11 -8.01 -7.94
CA ALA A 157 33.92 -6.61 -8.35
C ALA A 157 32.76 -5.94 -7.58
N PRO A 158 32.94 -5.64 -6.28
CA PRO A 158 31.87 -5.13 -5.41
C PRO A 158 31.19 -3.88 -5.94
N ASN A 159 31.96 -2.91 -6.45
CA ASN A 159 31.42 -1.68 -7.03
C ASN A 159 30.40 -1.95 -8.16
N ARG A 160 30.65 -2.94 -9.03
CA ARG A 160 29.70 -3.29 -10.10
C ARG A 160 28.41 -3.90 -9.56
N CYS A 161 28.50 -4.72 -8.50
CA CYS A 161 27.33 -5.29 -7.84
C CYS A 161 26.53 -4.23 -7.09
N ILE A 162 27.19 -3.29 -6.41
CA ILE A 162 26.55 -2.13 -5.77
C ILE A 162 25.82 -1.27 -6.81
N ASN A 163 26.46 -1.00 -7.96
CA ASN A 163 25.81 -0.25 -9.04
C ASN A 163 24.64 -1.02 -9.65
N ARG A 164 24.75 -2.35 -9.82
CA ARG A 164 23.62 -3.18 -10.28
C ARG A 164 22.47 -3.18 -9.27
N ALA A 165 22.74 -3.19 -7.97
CA ALA A 165 21.73 -3.08 -6.93
C ALA A 165 21.00 -1.72 -6.98
N ASN A 166 21.74 -0.62 -7.14
CA ASN A 166 21.14 0.70 -7.36
C ASN A 166 20.24 0.72 -8.61
N GLN A 167 20.72 0.18 -9.73
CA GLN A 167 19.93 0.08 -10.97
C GLN A 167 18.63 -0.72 -10.77
N LEU A 168 18.66 -1.80 -9.99
CA LEU A 168 17.45 -2.57 -9.65
C LEU A 168 16.44 -1.70 -8.88
N LEU A 169 16.90 -0.95 -7.86
CA LEU A 169 16.02 -0.07 -7.08
C LEU A 169 15.46 1.09 -7.92
N GLU A 170 16.27 1.66 -8.81
CA GLU A 170 15.85 2.74 -9.73
C GLU A 170 14.73 2.30 -10.68
N THR A 171 14.56 0.99 -10.93
CA THR A 171 13.43 0.48 -11.72
C THR A 171 12.12 0.39 -10.94
N LEU A 172 12.14 0.52 -9.61
CA LEU A 172 10.95 0.43 -8.79
C LEU A 172 10.18 1.76 -8.82
N PRO A 173 8.84 1.74 -9.00
CA PRO A 173 8.03 2.96 -8.89
C PRO A 173 8.17 3.61 -7.52
N GLN A 174 7.83 4.90 -7.41
CA GLN A 174 8.04 5.68 -6.19
C GLN A 174 7.46 4.99 -4.94
N LYS A 175 6.21 4.52 -5.03
CA LYS A 175 5.51 3.82 -3.95
C LYS A 175 6.18 2.52 -3.49
N TRP A 176 6.98 1.89 -4.35
CA TRP A 176 7.59 0.58 -4.11
C TRP A 176 9.10 0.65 -3.84
N ASN A 177 9.67 1.85 -3.75
CA ASN A 177 11.09 2.05 -3.54
C ASN A 177 11.37 2.62 -2.14
N PRO A 178 11.94 1.83 -1.22
CA PRO A 178 12.24 2.27 0.15
C PRO A 178 13.46 3.19 0.25
N CYS A 179 14.01 3.69 -0.85
CA CYS A 179 15.00 4.76 -0.83
C CYS A 179 14.38 6.14 -1.09
N ASN A 180 13.12 6.22 -1.52
CA ASN A 180 12.43 7.48 -1.74
C ASN A 180 11.84 8.06 -0.46
N ARG A 181 11.46 9.34 -0.50
CA ARG A 181 10.60 9.96 0.51
C ARG A 181 9.20 9.37 0.39
N LEU A 182 8.64 8.90 1.50
CA LEU A 182 7.37 8.19 1.58
C LEU A 182 6.43 8.89 2.57
N PRO A 183 5.10 8.68 2.46
CA PRO A 183 4.11 9.20 3.41
C PRO A 183 4.46 8.95 4.88
N GLU A 184 5.01 7.78 5.22
CA GLU A 184 5.41 7.44 6.58
C GLU A 184 6.48 8.38 7.18
N ASP A 185 7.25 9.09 6.35
CA ASP A 185 8.28 10.04 6.81
C ASP A 185 7.66 11.34 7.35
N PHE A 186 6.37 11.58 7.09
CA PHE A 186 5.63 12.79 7.49
C PHE A 186 4.52 12.52 8.49
N GLU A 187 4.05 11.27 8.55
CA GLU A 187 2.99 10.87 9.45
C GLU A 187 3.44 10.99 10.92
N PRO A 188 2.53 11.42 11.83
CA PRO A 188 2.86 11.57 13.24
C PRO A 188 3.27 10.22 13.85
N HIS A 189 4.36 10.24 14.63
CA HIS A 189 4.88 9.05 15.31
C HIS A 189 3.96 8.55 16.43
N GLU A 190 3.25 9.45 17.10
CA GLU A 190 2.30 9.13 18.15
C GLU A 190 0.87 9.36 17.68
N VAL A 191 0.02 8.35 17.86
CA VAL A 191 -1.42 8.54 17.86
C VAL A 191 -1.72 9.30 19.15
N VAL A 192 -2.41 10.44 19.06
CA VAL A 192 -3.00 11.02 20.26
C VAL A 192 -3.83 9.92 20.90
N ALA A 193 -3.42 9.45 22.09
CA ALA A 193 -4.01 8.30 22.74
C ALA A 193 -5.55 8.46 22.80
N PRO A 194 -6.32 7.40 22.54
CA PRO A 194 -7.77 7.43 22.71
C PRO A 194 -8.05 7.80 24.17
N GLY A 195 -8.48 9.04 24.40
CA GLY A 195 -8.64 9.60 25.74
C GLY A 195 -8.29 11.07 25.91
N ARG A 196 -7.59 11.73 24.97
CA ARG A 196 -7.42 13.20 25.04
C ARG A 196 -8.57 13.99 24.41
N ARG A 197 -9.22 13.46 23.34
CA ARG A 197 -10.54 13.89 22.83
C ARG A 197 -11.17 12.71 22.08
N GLU A 198 -12.35 12.27 22.49
CA GLU A 198 -13.19 11.36 21.73
C GLU A 198 -13.54 12.08 20.40
N GLY A 199 -13.23 11.51 19.23
CA GLY A 199 -13.56 12.12 17.92
C GLY A 199 -12.40 12.68 17.07
N THR A 200 -11.12 12.41 17.37
CA THR A 200 -10.00 12.80 16.47
C THR A 200 -9.88 11.86 15.28
N PHE A 201 -9.86 12.40 14.05
CA PHE A 201 -9.57 11.65 12.83
C PHE A 201 -8.09 11.23 12.77
N ASP A 202 -7.81 10.02 12.27
CA ASP A 202 -6.46 9.53 12.06
C ASP A 202 -6.04 9.72 10.59
N PRO A 203 -5.19 10.72 10.29
CA PRO A 203 -4.85 11.07 8.91
C PRO A 203 -3.78 10.17 8.28
N ARG A 204 -3.35 9.10 8.95
CA ARG A 204 -2.31 8.19 8.44
C ARG A 204 -2.87 7.33 7.33
N ILE A 205 -2.13 7.26 6.22
CA ILE A 205 -2.48 6.50 5.02
C ILE A 205 -1.54 5.31 4.79
N THR A 206 -0.42 5.27 5.52
CA THR A 206 0.59 4.22 5.40
C THR A 206 0.07 2.93 6.01
N THR A 207 -0.07 1.91 5.16
CA THR A 207 -0.31 0.53 5.59
C THR A 207 0.94 0.00 6.29
N LYS A 208 0.78 -0.50 7.52
CA LYS A 208 1.82 -1.12 8.35
C LYS A 208 1.46 -2.58 8.63
N GLY A 209 2.45 -3.38 9.02
CA GLY A 209 2.27 -4.80 9.28
C GLY A 209 3.17 -5.64 8.38
N THR A 210 2.59 -6.69 7.83
CA THR A 210 3.25 -7.69 6.97
C THR A 210 2.94 -7.45 5.49
N LEU A 211 3.62 -8.17 4.59
CA LEU A 211 3.24 -8.22 3.17
C LEU A 211 1.76 -8.57 2.91
N SER A 212 1.12 -9.32 3.81
CA SER A 212 -0.30 -9.66 3.69
C SER A 212 -1.20 -8.43 3.71
N ASP A 213 -0.82 -7.44 4.51
CA ASP A 213 -1.58 -6.21 4.70
C ASP A 213 -1.53 -5.30 3.46
N ALA A 214 -0.62 -5.57 2.51
CA ALA A 214 -0.53 -4.86 1.24
C ALA A 214 -1.50 -5.40 0.17
N PHE A 215 -2.15 -6.55 0.40
CA PHE A 215 -3.13 -7.11 -0.54
C PHE A 215 -4.51 -6.51 -0.34
N ARG A 216 -5.20 -6.28 -1.46
CA ARG A 216 -6.62 -5.93 -1.51
C ARG A 216 -7.36 -6.89 -2.43
N ILE A 217 -8.64 -7.06 -2.15
CA ILE A 217 -9.59 -7.83 -2.94
C ILE A 217 -10.75 -6.93 -3.36
N PHE A 218 -11.59 -7.39 -4.27
CA PHE A 218 -12.64 -6.59 -4.91
C PHE A 218 -12.09 -5.35 -5.63
N THR A 219 -10.88 -5.47 -6.20
CA THR A 219 -10.27 -4.36 -6.95
C THR A 219 -10.49 -4.50 -8.45
N ASP A 220 -10.55 -3.37 -9.14
CA ASP A 220 -10.60 -3.26 -10.60
C ASP A 220 -9.78 -2.05 -11.10
N GLY A 221 -9.85 -1.76 -12.39
CA GLY A 221 -9.24 -0.55 -12.96
C GLY A 221 -7.70 -0.49 -12.92
N ARG A 222 -7.17 0.73 -13.06
CA ARG A 222 -5.73 1.02 -13.11
C ARG A 222 -5.16 1.11 -11.69
N LYS A 223 -3.95 0.58 -11.51
CA LYS A 223 -3.16 0.82 -10.29
C LYS A 223 -2.55 2.21 -10.32
N CYS A 224 -2.56 2.88 -9.18
CA CYS A 224 -1.80 4.10 -8.98
C CYS A 224 -0.44 3.72 -8.38
N ASN A 225 0.68 4.19 -8.95
CA ASN A 225 2.02 3.94 -8.41
C ASN A 225 2.73 5.21 -7.92
N THR A 226 2.00 6.33 -7.91
CA THR A 226 2.42 7.58 -7.26
C THR A 226 2.06 7.54 -5.78
N THR A 227 2.89 8.14 -4.94
CA THR A 227 2.58 8.35 -3.53
C THR A 227 1.84 9.67 -3.34
N ALA A 228 0.94 9.74 -2.37
CA ALA A 228 0.37 11.01 -1.95
C ALA A 228 1.48 11.92 -1.38
N ASP A 229 1.38 13.22 -1.65
CA ASP A 229 2.25 14.21 -1.01
C ASP A 229 1.69 14.51 0.39
N MET A 230 2.41 14.07 1.41
CA MET A 230 2.06 14.30 2.82
C MET A 230 2.91 15.40 3.46
N SER A 231 3.65 16.18 2.67
CA SER A 231 4.52 17.24 3.20
C SER A 231 3.78 18.31 4.00
N TRP A 232 2.52 18.56 3.64
CA TRP A 232 1.61 19.44 4.39
C TRP A 232 1.43 19.04 5.86
N MET A 233 1.57 17.76 6.23
CA MET A 233 1.47 17.32 7.64
C MET A 233 2.64 17.81 8.50
N SER A 234 3.81 18.05 7.90
CA SER A 234 4.93 18.66 8.62
C SER A 234 4.76 20.18 8.75
N GLU A 235 3.83 20.76 7.99
CA GLU A 235 3.55 22.21 7.91
C GLU A 235 2.31 22.61 8.72
N THR A 236 1.59 21.66 9.34
CA THR A 236 0.47 21.93 10.26
C THR A 236 1.00 22.56 11.56
N GLN A 237 1.34 23.84 11.48
CA GLN A 237 1.55 24.77 12.58
C GLN A 237 0.56 25.95 12.50
N GLY A 238 -0.46 25.83 11.63
CA GLY A 238 -1.47 26.86 11.42
C GLY A 238 -2.54 26.90 12.52
N GLU A 239 -3.32 27.98 12.51
CA GLU A 239 -4.48 28.15 13.38
C GLU A 239 -5.50 27.02 13.13
N THR A 240 -6.12 26.53 14.21
CA THR A 240 -7.26 25.61 14.12
C THR A 240 -8.54 26.42 14.08
N ILE A 241 -9.39 26.17 13.09
CA ILE A 241 -10.72 26.79 12.98
C ILE A 241 -11.81 25.81 13.39
N THR A 242 -12.83 26.31 14.08
CA THR A 242 -14.04 25.54 14.38
C THR A 242 -15.02 25.69 13.22
N VAL A 243 -15.54 24.56 12.73
CA VAL A 243 -16.48 24.51 11.61
C VAL A 243 -17.70 23.70 12.02
N TYR A 244 -18.89 24.26 11.81
CA TYR A 244 -20.16 23.58 11.97
C TYR A 244 -20.60 23.01 10.62
N THR A 245 -20.91 21.73 10.60
CA THR A 245 -21.39 21.03 9.40
C THR A 245 -22.72 20.36 9.69
N ASP A 246 -23.61 20.37 8.70
CA ASP A 246 -24.95 19.76 8.81
C ASP A 246 -25.40 19.21 7.44
N GLY A 247 -26.17 18.13 7.47
CA GLY A 247 -26.76 17.47 6.32
C GLY A 247 -28.26 17.30 6.48
N SER A 248 -29.03 17.96 5.62
CA SER A 248 -30.50 17.94 5.68
C SER A 248 -31.09 17.36 4.40
N CYS A 249 -32.21 16.65 4.54
CA CYS A 249 -32.93 16.05 3.44
C CYS A 249 -34.44 16.14 3.66
N GLU A 250 -35.12 16.78 2.71
CA GLU A 250 -36.57 16.73 2.59
C GLU A 250 -36.99 15.40 1.98
N ASN A 251 -38.10 14.83 2.45
CA ASN A 251 -38.64 13.54 2.02
C ASN A 251 -37.61 12.40 2.07
N ASN A 252 -36.72 12.41 3.07
CA ASN A 252 -35.64 11.43 3.22
C ASN A 252 -36.18 9.98 3.18
N GLY A 253 -35.62 9.16 2.28
CA GLY A 253 -36.05 7.79 2.02
C GLY A 253 -37.17 7.63 0.98
N GLY A 254 -37.74 8.75 0.49
CA GLY A 254 -38.69 8.80 -0.63
C GLY A 254 -37.99 8.90 -1.99
N GLU A 255 -38.73 8.62 -3.07
CA GLU A 255 -38.22 8.76 -4.44
C GLU A 255 -38.01 10.23 -4.86
N ASP A 256 -38.68 11.16 -4.19
CA ASP A 256 -38.57 12.60 -4.36
C ASP A 256 -37.67 13.24 -3.28
N ALA A 257 -36.84 12.44 -2.61
CA ALA A 257 -35.90 12.92 -1.60
C ALA A 257 -34.96 13.98 -2.18
N VAL A 258 -34.71 15.02 -1.38
CA VAL A 258 -33.95 16.20 -1.77
C VAL A 258 -32.99 16.53 -0.64
N ALA A 259 -31.68 16.39 -0.87
CA ALA A 259 -30.67 16.61 0.15
C ALA A 259 -29.81 17.86 -0.10
N GLY A 260 -29.33 18.45 0.99
CA GLY A 260 -28.37 19.55 1.03
C GLY A 260 -27.33 19.37 2.13
N ALA A 261 -26.23 20.10 2.01
CA ALA A 261 -25.13 20.15 2.96
C ALA A 261 -24.82 21.60 3.33
N GLY A 262 -24.62 21.86 4.62
CA GLY A 262 -24.29 23.16 5.18
C GLY A 262 -22.89 23.17 5.79
N ILE A 263 -22.16 24.26 5.57
CA ILE A 263 -20.87 24.54 6.20
C ILE A 263 -20.93 25.97 6.76
N PHE A 264 -20.66 26.12 8.04
CA PHE A 264 -20.63 27.41 8.71
C PHE A 264 -19.41 27.51 9.63
N VAL A 265 -18.60 28.55 9.46
CA VAL A 265 -17.42 28.82 10.31
C VAL A 265 -17.71 29.99 11.26
N ARG A 266 -18.10 31.13 10.69
CA ARG A 266 -18.52 32.36 11.38
C ARG A 266 -19.18 33.31 10.39
N ASP A 267 -19.81 34.37 10.86
CA ASP A 267 -20.44 35.38 10.00
C ASP A 267 -19.46 35.92 8.94
N ASN A 268 -19.94 35.97 7.70
CA ASN A 268 -19.20 36.45 6.52
C ASN A 268 -17.88 35.73 6.22
N ASN A 269 -17.67 34.50 6.72
CA ASN A 269 -16.50 33.71 6.34
C ASN A 269 -16.64 33.18 4.90
N PRO A 270 -15.61 33.33 4.03
CA PRO A 270 -15.66 32.84 2.65
C PRO A 270 -15.76 31.30 2.50
N LEU A 271 -15.50 30.55 3.57
CA LEU A 271 -15.68 29.10 3.61
C LEU A 271 -17.12 28.67 3.93
N ASN A 272 -18.00 29.60 4.33
CA ASN A 272 -19.42 29.27 4.52
C ASN A 272 -20.05 28.88 3.19
N ARG A 273 -20.76 27.74 3.17
CA ARG A 273 -21.38 27.21 1.95
C ARG A 273 -22.70 26.51 2.26
N ALA A 274 -23.63 26.62 1.32
CA ALA A 274 -24.79 25.75 1.21
C ALA A 274 -24.67 25.00 -0.13
N ILE A 275 -24.68 23.68 -0.07
CA ILE A 275 -24.36 22.80 -1.19
C ILE A 275 -25.57 21.92 -1.47
N ARG A 276 -26.06 21.96 -2.70
CA ARG A 276 -27.08 21.01 -3.16
C ARG A 276 -26.41 19.68 -3.45
N ILE A 277 -26.93 18.58 -2.90
CA ILE A 277 -26.38 17.26 -3.21
C ILE A 277 -26.73 16.90 -4.67
N PRO A 278 -25.72 16.58 -5.51
CA PRO A 278 -25.95 16.18 -6.90
C PRO A 278 -26.89 14.98 -6.98
N ASN A 279 -27.77 14.96 -7.99
CA ASN A 279 -28.81 13.94 -8.14
C ASN A 279 -28.22 12.54 -8.44
N GLU A 280 -26.96 12.47 -8.86
CA GLU A 280 -26.22 11.22 -9.06
C GLU A 280 -25.86 10.52 -7.74
N LEU A 281 -25.88 11.26 -6.63
CA LEU A 281 -25.65 10.74 -5.29
C LEU A 281 -26.99 10.48 -4.60
N VAL A 282 -26.97 9.52 -3.67
CA VAL A 282 -28.11 9.20 -2.81
C VAL A 282 -28.56 10.47 -2.08
N GLN A 283 -29.83 10.84 -2.23
CA GLN A 283 -30.41 11.99 -1.54
C GLN A 283 -30.78 11.56 -0.12
N SER A 284 -29.92 11.85 0.85
CA SER A 284 -30.15 11.53 2.27
C SER A 284 -29.43 12.50 3.19
N ASN A 285 -29.86 12.59 4.45
CA ASN A 285 -29.16 13.36 5.48
C ASN A 285 -27.68 12.94 5.59
N GLN A 286 -27.42 11.63 5.59
CA GLN A 286 -26.06 11.10 5.75
C GLN A 286 -25.14 11.49 4.59
N THR A 287 -25.68 11.57 3.36
CA THR A 287 -24.92 12.07 2.22
C THR A 287 -24.62 13.56 2.37
N GLY A 288 -25.57 14.35 2.89
CA GLY A 288 -25.35 15.75 3.26
C GLY A 288 -24.17 15.93 4.22
N GLU A 289 -24.16 15.15 5.30
CA GLU A 289 -23.10 15.18 6.32
C GLU A 289 -21.71 14.82 5.76
N ILE A 290 -21.62 13.78 4.92
CA ILE A 290 -20.33 13.40 4.31
C ILE A 290 -19.82 14.50 3.39
N ILE A 291 -20.71 15.09 2.60
CA ILE A 291 -20.36 16.09 1.61
C ILE A 291 -19.93 17.40 2.28
N SER A 292 -20.59 17.86 3.34
CA SER A 292 -20.15 19.05 4.07
C SER A 292 -18.73 18.89 4.63
N ILE A 293 -18.41 17.74 5.23
CA ILE A 293 -17.07 17.42 5.76
C ILE A 293 -16.02 17.36 4.64
N LYS A 294 -16.32 16.65 3.55
CA LYS A 294 -15.41 16.57 2.39
C LYS A 294 -15.11 17.97 1.83
N GLU A 295 -16.15 18.76 1.61
CA GLU A 295 -16.04 20.05 0.94
C GLU A 295 -15.27 21.07 1.79
N ILE A 296 -15.45 21.08 3.12
CA ILE A 296 -14.60 21.93 3.98
C ILE A 296 -13.15 21.44 4.01
N ALA A 297 -12.92 20.12 4.06
CA ALA A 297 -11.57 19.55 4.07
C ALA A 297 -10.77 19.86 2.79
N GLU A 298 -11.46 19.94 1.64
CA GLU A 298 -10.85 20.34 0.36
C GLU A 298 -10.71 21.86 0.20
N ALA A 299 -11.62 22.65 0.78
CA ALA A 299 -11.60 24.11 0.65
C ALA A 299 -10.64 24.80 1.63
N ALA A 300 -10.40 24.23 2.80
CA ALA A 300 -9.49 24.78 3.78
C ALA A 300 -8.02 24.64 3.33
N PRO A 301 -7.15 25.62 3.65
CA PRO A 301 -5.72 25.46 3.42
C PRO A 301 -5.16 24.21 4.15
N PRO A 302 -4.25 23.42 3.56
CA PRO A 302 -3.73 22.20 4.19
C PRO A 302 -3.03 22.40 5.54
N SER A 303 -2.57 23.62 5.82
CA SER A 303 -1.93 23.98 7.10
C SER A 303 -2.92 24.36 8.21
N THR A 304 -4.22 24.47 7.89
CA THR A 304 -5.29 24.84 8.83
C THR A 304 -5.82 23.59 9.53
N GLY A 305 -5.79 23.60 10.87
CA GLY A 305 -6.48 22.57 11.65
C GLY A 305 -7.99 22.75 11.55
N LEU A 306 -8.74 21.66 11.40
CA LEU A 306 -10.20 21.68 11.39
C LEU A 306 -10.76 21.01 12.64
N ASP A 307 -11.48 21.77 13.45
CA ASP A 307 -12.30 21.27 14.55
C ASP A 307 -13.76 21.23 14.06
N ILE A 308 -14.18 20.09 13.52
CA ILE A 308 -15.48 19.92 12.87
C ILE A 308 -16.53 19.49 13.90
N LEU A 309 -17.58 20.29 14.02
CA LEU A 309 -18.74 20.05 14.87
C LEU A 309 -19.91 19.60 13.98
N SER A 310 -20.31 18.34 14.14
CA SER A 310 -21.48 17.71 13.51
C SER A 310 -22.29 16.99 14.58
N ASP A 311 -23.61 16.94 14.42
CA ASP A 311 -24.52 16.16 15.27
C ASP A 311 -24.65 14.70 14.81
N SER A 312 -24.07 14.35 13.65
CA SER A 312 -24.11 13.00 13.09
C SER A 312 -23.10 12.08 13.76
N LEU A 313 -23.54 11.39 14.81
CA LEU A 313 -22.75 10.34 15.48
C LEU A 313 -22.26 9.26 14.51
N THR A 314 -23.09 8.87 13.54
CA THR A 314 -22.72 7.91 12.49
C THR A 314 -21.45 8.34 11.75
N MET A 315 -21.33 9.64 11.46
CA MET A 315 -20.18 10.19 10.76
C MET A 315 -18.95 10.34 11.64
N VAL A 316 -19.14 10.87 12.85
CA VAL A 316 -18.05 11.01 13.82
C VAL A 316 -17.46 9.63 14.14
N GLU A 317 -18.28 8.64 14.49
CA GLU A 317 -17.82 7.29 14.76
C GLU A 317 -17.30 6.59 13.50
N GLY A 318 -17.94 6.84 12.35
CA GLY A 318 -17.51 6.33 11.05
C GLY A 318 -16.06 6.69 10.75
N LEU A 319 -15.72 7.98 10.81
CA LEU A 319 -14.39 8.49 10.47
C LEU A 319 -13.34 8.25 11.57
N THR A 320 -13.74 8.21 12.83
CA THR A 320 -12.79 8.20 13.96
C THR A 320 -12.61 6.83 14.60
N ARG A 321 -13.55 5.90 14.42
CA ARG A 321 -13.52 4.56 15.02
C ARG A 321 -13.60 3.45 13.98
N ASN A 322 -14.57 3.54 13.07
CA ASN A 322 -14.99 2.40 12.25
C ASN A 322 -14.26 2.31 10.90
N LEU A 323 -13.68 3.41 10.40
CA LEU A 323 -13.10 3.50 9.05
C LEU A 323 -12.13 2.35 8.75
N ARG A 324 -11.18 2.10 9.66
CA ARG A 324 -10.18 1.02 9.49
C ARG A 324 -10.82 -0.35 9.39
N GLU A 325 -11.78 -0.64 10.27
CA GLU A 325 -12.49 -1.91 10.27
C GLU A 325 -13.30 -2.10 8.98
N TRP A 326 -13.91 -1.03 8.47
CA TRP A 326 -14.63 -1.06 7.20
C TRP A 326 -13.68 -1.35 6.02
N GLU A 327 -12.53 -0.68 5.96
CA GLU A 327 -11.52 -0.93 4.92
C GLU A 327 -11.01 -2.39 4.96
N GLU A 328 -10.75 -2.93 6.15
CA GLU A 328 -10.31 -4.33 6.32
C GLU A 328 -11.38 -5.34 5.90
N LYS A 329 -12.66 -5.00 6.06
CA LYS A 329 -13.79 -5.83 5.63
C LYS A 329 -14.18 -5.62 4.15
N GLY A 330 -13.42 -4.80 3.41
CA GLY A 330 -13.68 -4.48 2.01
C GLY A 330 -14.96 -3.64 1.83
N SER A 331 -15.29 -2.81 2.82
CA SER A 331 -16.48 -1.96 2.89
C SER A 331 -17.79 -2.73 2.68
N GLN A 332 -17.81 -4.01 3.04
CA GLN A 332 -19.02 -4.82 3.03
C GLN A 332 -19.77 -4.68 4.34
N THR A 333 -21.05 -4.35 4.26
CA THR A 333 -21.92 -4.35 5.44
C THR A 333 -22.21 -5.78 5.87
N SER A 334 -22.18 -6.03 7.18
CA SER A 334 -22.73 -7.24 7.78
C SER A 334 -24.22 -7.28 7.45
N ARG A 335 -24.63 -8.07 6.44
CA ARG A 335 -26.04 -8.42 6.31
C ARG A 335 -26.40 -9.28 7.53
N ILE A 336 -26.91 -8.64 8.58
CA ILE A 336 -27.69 -9.35 9.60
C ILE A 336 -28.88 -9.92 8.85
N THR A 337 -28.76 -11.18 8.45
CA THR A 337 -29.90 -11.94 7.99
C THR A 337 -30.65 -12.28 9.26
N LEU A 338 -31.62 -11.44 9.64
CA LEU A 338 -32.65 -11.84 10.58
C LEU A 338 -33.43 -12.96 9.90
N ASN A 339 -32.96 -14.19 10.07
CA ASN A 339 -33.76 -15.37 9.81
C ASN A 339 -34.91 -15.32 10.82
N TYR A 340 -36.05 -14.77 10.41
CA TYR A 340 -37.30 -15.06 11.08
C TYR A 340 -37.52 -16.58 10.94
N LYS A 341 -37.59 -17.25 12.10
CA LYS A 341 -38.02 -18.64 12.21
C LYS A 341 -39.51 -18.76 11.90
#